data_AF-A0A957EDQ3-F1
#
_entry.id   AF-A0A957EDQ3-F1
#
_cell.length_a   1.000
_cell.length_b   1.000
_cell.length_c   1.000
_cell.angle_alpha   90.00
_cell.angle_beta   90.00
_cell.angle_gamma   90.00
#
_symmetry.space_group_name_H-M   'P 1'
#
loop_
_entity.id
_entity.type
_entity.pdbx_description
1 polymer ?
#
loop_
_entity_poly.entity_id
_entity_poly.type
_entity_poly.pdbx_seq_one_letter_code
_entity_poly.pdbx_strand_id
1 'polypeptide(L)'
;MSDNRFGRWLTGRGTAVLLMWLAFALLLSSAVQKSATVDEQSHLFRGVAYLKTGATHFLLGHPLLASSLSALPLLTEPNLQLPVNEPAWTAGDWSLAGDAFLWRLA
;
A
#
# COMPACT_ATOMS: atom_id res chain seq x y z
N MET A 1 -34.07 -35.41 -31.29
CA MET A 1 -32.98 -34.54 -30.78
C MET A 1 -33.55 -33.61 -29.73
N SER A 2 -33.34 -33.87 -28.44
CA SER A 2 -33.66 -32.91 -27.38
C SER A 2 -32.55 -31.86 -27.31
N ASP A 3 -32.91 -30.60 -27.51
CA ASP A 3 -31.99 -29.46 -27.55
C ASP A 3 -31.52 -29.14 -26.12
N ASN A 4 -30.30 -29.58 -25.77
CA ASN A 4 -29.74 -29.53 -24.41
C ASN A 4 -29.23 -28.11 -24.04
N ARG A 5 -29.98 -27.07 -24.42
CA ARG A 5 -29.63 -25.66 -24.20
C ARG A 5 -29.48 -25.31 -22.73
N PHE A 6 -30.23 -25.98 -21.87
CA PHE A 6 -30.19 -25.79 -20.41
C PHE A 6 -28.84 -26.22 -19.82
N GLY A 7 -28.29 -27.36 -20.30
CA GLY A 7 -26.97 -27.83 -19.91
C GLY A 7 -25.85 -26.87 -20.31
N ARG A 8 -25.89 -26.30 -21.53
CA ARG A 8 -24.90 -25.32 -22.01
C ARG A 8 -24.95 -23.97 -21.28
N TRP A 9 -26.13 -23.53 -20.87
CA TRP A 9 -26.29 -22.32 -20.05
C TRP A 9 -25.80 -22.54 -18.60
N LEU A 10 -26.09 -23.71 -18.00
CA LEU A 10 -25.59 -24.05 -16.66
C LEU A 10 -24.06 -24.28 -16.65
N THR A 11 -23.51 -24.98 -17.64
CA THR A 11 -22.07 -25.36 -17.63
C THR A 11 -21.16 -24.26 -18.14
N GLY A 12 -21.60 -23.41 -19.07
CA GLY A 12 -20.77 -22.33 -19.60
C GLY A 12 -20.83 -21.07 -18.74
N ARG A 13 -22.03 -20.53 -18.54
CA ARG A 13 -22.23 -19.26 -17.82
C ARG A 13 -22.13 -19.43 -16.31
N GLY A 14 -22.66 -20.52 -15.76
CA GLY A 14 -22.53 -20.83 -14.33
C GLY A 14 -21.06 -20.96 -13.92
N THR A 15 -20.28 -21.72 -14.70
CA THR A 15 -18.83 -21.85 -14.50
C THR A 15 -18.11 -20.50 -14.64
N ALA A 16 -18.44 -19.70 -15.65
CA ALA A 16 -17.83 -18.38 -15.82
C ALA A 16 -18.10 -17.44 -14.63
N VAL A 17 -19.34 -17.41 -14.13
CA VAL A 17 -19.70 -16.62 -12.93
C VAL A 17 -18.95 -17.13 -11.70
N LEU A 18 -18.85 -18.44 -11.53
CA LEU A 18 -18.15 -19.05 -10.39
C LEU A 18 -16.64 -18.76 -10.45
N LEU A 19 -16.02 -18.85 -11.63
CA LEU A 19 -14.63 -18.46 -11.84
C LEU A 19 -14.40 -16.97 -11.59
N MET A 20 -15.34 -16.10 -11.98
CA MET A 20 -15.25 -14.65 -11.71
C MET A 20 -15.28 -14.36 -10.21
N TRP A 21 -16.17 -15.02 -9.46
CA TRP A 21 -16.25 -14.90 -8.01
C TRP A 21 -15.01 -15.44 -7.30
N LEU A 22 -14.48 -16.57 -7.77
CA LEU A 22 -13.23 -17.12 -7.25
C LEU A 22 -12.06 -16.16 -7.51
N ALA A 23 -11.95 -15.62 -8.72
CA ALA A 23 -10.94 -14.62 -9.07
C ALA A 23 -11.09 -13.36 -8.21
N PHE A 24 -12.32 -12.88 -8.00
CA PHE A 24 -12.59 -11.76 -7.12
C PHE A 24 -12.13 -12.03 -5.68
N ALA A 25 -12.44 -13.19 -5.11
CA ALA A 25 -12.02 -13.57 -3.77
C ALA A 25 -10.48 -13.67 -3.65
N LEU A 26 -9.82 -14.22 -4.67
CA LEU A 26 -8.35 -14.29 -4.73
C LEU A 26 -7.72 -12.89 -4.82
N LEU A 27 -8.28 -12.01 -5.64
CA LEU A 27 -7.80 -10.63 -5.79
C LEU A 27 -7.98 -9.84 -4.48
N LEU A 28 -9.14 -9.96 -3.84
CA LEU A 28 -9.40 -9.31 -2.55
C LEU A 28 -8.45 -9.81 -1.47
N SER A 29 -8.25 -11.14 -1.39
CA SER A 29 -7.31 -11.73 -0.44
C SER A 29 -5.86 -11.28 -0.70
N SER A 30 -5.46 -11.19 -1.98
CA SER A 30 -4.15 -10.69 -2.35
C SER A 30 -3.97 -9.22 -2.05
N ALA A 31 -4.99 -8.39 -2.26
CA ALA A 31 -4.95 -6.95 -1.97
C ALA A 31 -4.76 -6.69 -0.48
N VAL A 32 -5.39 -7.48 0.40
CA VAL A 32 -5.21 -7.39 1.86
C VAL A 32 -3.80 -7.80 2.29
N GLN A 33 -3.17 -8.77 1.61
CA GLN A 33 -1.85 -9.29 2.00
C GLN A 33 -0.66 -8.57 1.35
N LYS A 34 -0.87 -7.93 0.19
CA LYS A 34 0.18 -7.26 -0.59
C LYS A 34 -0.18 -5.80 -0.86
N SER A 35 -0.78 -5.15 0.13
CA SER A 35 -1.35 -3.80 -0.03
C SER A 35 -0.31 -2.72 -0.26
N ALA A 36 0.93 -2.91 0.22
CA ALA A 36 1.97 -1.89 0.12
C ALA A 36 2.40 -1.68 -1.34
N THR A 37 1.98 -0.55 -1.93
CA THR A 37 2.48 -0.13 -3.25
C THR A 37 3.84 0.56 -3.12
N VAL A 38 4.63 0.55 -4.19
CA VAL A 38 6.03 1.06 -4.21
C VAL A 38 6.14 2.49 -3.68
N ASP A 39 5.15 3.34 -3.96
CA ASP A 39 5.17 4.75 -3.58
C ASP A 39 4.58 5.03 -2.18
N GLU A 40 3.79 4.10 -1.61
CA GLU A 40 3.13 4.29 -0.31
C GLU A 40 4.13 4.51 0.82
N GLN A 41 5.21 3.73 0.84
CA GLN A 41 6.27 3.84 1.84
C GLN A 41 6.87 5.25 1.90
N SER A 42 7.09 5.84 0.73
CA SER A 42 7.67 7.17 0.55
C SER A 42 6.69 8.25 1.02
N HIS A 43 5.41 8.12 0.68
CA HIS A 43 4.40 9.09 1.08
C HIS A 43 4.12 9.06 2.59
N LEU A 44 4.03 7.87 3.19
CA LEU A 44 3.81 7.71 4.63
C LEU A 44 5.02 8.19 5.42
N PHE A 45 6.23 7.77 5.04
CA PHE A 45 7.46 8.21 5.68
C PHE A 45 7.60 9.74 5.70
N ARG A 46 7.42 10.40 4.54
CA ARG A 46 7.50 11.87 4.44
C ARG A 46 6.48 12.56 5.35
N GLY A 47 5.26 12.03 5.41
CA GLY A 47 4.20 12.53 6.28
C GLY A 47 4.56 12.42 7.76
N VAL A 48 5.03 11.24 8.20
CA VAL A 48 5.45 11.00 9.58
C VAL A 48 6.68 11.83 9.93
N ALA A 49 7.70 11.88 9.07
CA ALA A 49 8.91 12.66 9.28
C ALA A 49 8.59 14.15 9.45
N TYR A 50 7.69 14.69 8.63
CA TYR A 50 7.24 16.07 8.79
C TYR A 50 6.45 16.27 10.10
N LEU A 51 5.48 15.40 10.41
CA LEU A 51 4.59 15.56 11.57
C LEU A 51 5.32 15.34 12.91
N LYS A 52 6.27 14.40 12.99
CA LYS A 52 7.01 14.10 14.23
C LYS A 52 8.24 14.98 14.44
N THR A 53 9.02 15.26 13.39
CA THR A 53 10.33 15.92 13.55
C THR A 53 10.44 17.25 12.81
N GLY A 54 9.42 17.65 12.04
CA GLY A 54 9.48 18.85 11.22
C GLY A 54 10.49 18.75 10.07
N ALA A 55 10.88 17.54 9.67
CA ALA A 55 11.89 17.32 8.64
C ALA A 55 11.40 17.77 7.25
N THR A 56 11.94 18.88 6.76
CA THR A 56 11.55 19.47 5.46
C THR A 56 12.49 19.10 4.30
N HIS A 57 13.61 18.43 4.56
CA HIS A 57 14.56 18.07 3.50
C HIS A 57 14.05 16.96 2.56
N PHE A 58 12.90 16.34 2.87
CA PHE A 58 12.24 15.35 2.01
C PHE A 58 11.12 15.94 1.12
N LEU A 59 10.96 17.27 1.06
CA LEU A 59 9.90 17.94 0.26
C LEU A 59 10.08 17.88 -1.26
N LEU A 60 11.22 17.41 -1.76
CA LEU A 60 11.51 17.44 -3.19
C LEU A 60 10.47 16.64 -4.00
N GLY A 61 9.75 17.36 -4.86
CA GLY A 61 8.88 16.81 -5.91
C GLY A 61 7.41 16.59 -5.56
N HIS A 62 7.00 16.58 -4.29
CA HIS A 62 5.59 16.36 -3.91
C HIS A 62 5.13 17.19 -2.70
N PRO A 63 3.88 17.71 -2.71
CA PRO A 63 3.32 18.45 -1.60
C PRO A 63 3.10 17.57 -0.37
N LEU A 64 3.55 18.03 0.80
CA LEU A 64 3.46 17.27 2.05
C LEU A 64 2.05 17.10 2.59
N LEU A 65 1.11 17.98 2.22
CA LEU A 65 -0.22 17.98 2.81
C LEU A 65 -0.92 16.61 2.66
N ALA A 66 -0.87 16.04 1.45
CA ALA A 66 -1.45 14.71 1.21
C ALA A 66 -0.71 13.62 2.01
N SER A 67 0.62 13.63 2.00
CA SER A 67 1.45 12.71 2.78
C SER A 67 1.19 12.79 4.28
N SER A 68 1.07 13.99 4.83
CA SER A 68 0.80 14.22 6.25
C SER A 68 -0.61 13.74 6.63
N LEU A 69 -1.63 14.03 5.83
CA LEU A 69 -2.98 13.52 6.08
C LEU A 69 -3.01 11.99 6.08
N SER A 70 -2.36 11.35 5.10
CA SER A 70 -2.25 9.89 5.03
C SER A 70 -1.46 9.27 6.19
N ALA A 71 -0.54 10.03 6.78
CA ALA A 71 0.28 9.59 7.91
C ALA A 71 -0.38 9.80 9.28
N LEU A 72 -1.51 10.51 9.38
CA LEU A 72 -2.18 10.76 10.67
C LEU A 72 -2.52 9.48 11.44
N PRO A 73 -3.07 8.41 10.82
CA PRO A 73 -3.36 7.17 11.55
C PRO A 73 -2.11 6.50 12.11
N LEU A 74 -0.94 6.66 11.46
CA LEU A 74 0.31 6.09 11.97
C LEU A 74 0.77 6.77 13.26
N LEU A 75 0.34 8.02 13.55
CA LEU A 75 0.71 8.69 14.79
C LEU A 75 0.14 8.02 16.05
N THR A 76 -0.89 7.18 15.91
CA THR A 76 -1.41 6.39 17.03
C THR A 76 -0.63 5.11 17.30
N GLU A 77 0.33 4.75 16.43
CA GLU A 77 1.17 3.57 16.60
C GLU A 77 2.24 3.84 17.68
N PRO A 78 2.19 3.16 18.85
CA PRO A 78 3.08 3.43 19.97
C PRO A 78 4.55 3.17 19.66
N ASN A 79 4.84 2.22 18.75
CA ASN A 79 6.22 1.82 18.41
C ASN A 79 6.72 2.44 17.10
N LEU A 80 6.10 3.53 16.63
CA LEU A 80 6.48 4.16 15.38
C LEU A 80 7.91 4.75 15.42
N GLN A 81 8.86 4.06 14.80
CA GLN A 81 10.25 4.47 14.69
C GLN A 81 10.52 5.18 13.36
N LEU A 82 11.43 6.17 13.38
CA LEU A 82 11.93 6.83 12.18
C LEU A 82 13.40 6.43 11.94
N PRO A 83 13.82 6.24 10.68
CA PRO A 83 15.19 5.89 10.30
C PRO A 83 16.19 7.05 10.45
N VAL A 84 16.16 7.79 11.56
CA VAL A 84 16.98 9.00 11.77
C VAL A 84 18.49 8.72 11.80
N ASN A 85 18.88 7.46 12.07
CA ASN A 85 20.27 7.03 12.11
C ASN A 85 20.77 6.49 10.74
N GLU A 86 19.89 6.35 9.76
CA GLU A 86 20.27 5.85 8.43
C GLU A 86 20.92 6.96 7.60
N PRO A 87 21.96 6.68 6.80
CA PRO A 87 22.56 7.67 5.90
C PRO A 87 21.55 8.31 4.94
N ALA A 88 20.52 7.55 4.54
CA ALA A 88 19.43 8.01 3.69
C ALA A 88 18.64 9.18 4.30
N TRP A 89 18.54 9.24 5.63
CA TRP A 89 17.88 10.35 6.32
C TRP A 89 18.62 11.66 6.08
N THR A 90 19.90 11.70 6.43
CA THR A 90 20.74 12.90 6.29
C THR A 90 20.92 13.31 4.83
N ALA A 91 20.93 12.35 3.90
CA ALA A 91 21.02 12.61 2.46
C ALA A 91 19.73 13.18 1.85
N GLY A 92 18.60 13.16 2.56
CA GLY A 92 17.29 13.55 2.00
C GLY A 92 16.75 12.54 0.99
N ASP A 93 17.26 11.30 0.99
CA ASP A 93 16.78 10.23 0.13
C ASP A 93 15.51 9.62 0.70
N TRP A 94 14.39 10.21 0.31
CA TRP A 94 13.06 9.80 0.70
C TRP A 94 12.68 8.38 0.28
N SER A 95 13.28 7.85 -0.79
CA SER A 95 12.95 6.51 -1.29
C SER A 95 13.63 5.46 -0.44
N LEU A 96 14.93 5.62 -0.18
CA LEU A 96 15.69 4.71 0.69
C LEU A 96 15.27 4.83 2.15
N ALA A 97 14.99 6.04 2.63
CA ALA A 97 14.47 6.23 3.99
C ALA A 97 13.05 5.68 4.15
N GLY A 98 12.19 5.82 3.12
CA GLY A 98 10.86 5.21 3.09
C GLY A 98 10.90 3.68 3.13
N ASP A 99 11.81 3.07 2.37
CA ASP A 99 12.05 1.61 2.40
C ASP A 99 12.47 1.14 3.80
N ALA A 100 13.45 1.82 4.41
CA ALA A 100 13.90 1.50 5.76
C ALA A 100 12.79 1.67 6.80
N PHE A 101 11.99 2.73 6.69
CA PHE A 101 10.86 3.00 7.57
C PHE A 101 9.81 1.88 7.54
N LEU A 102 9.38 1.45 6.35
CA LEU A 102 8.29 0.48 6.23
C LEU A 102 8.73 -0.98 6.40
N TRP A 103 9.93 -1.33 5.93
CA TRP A 103 10.34 -2.75 5.83
C TRP A 103 11.42 -3.18 6.81
N ARG A 104 12.15 -2.24 7.44
CA ARG A 104 13.26 -2.56 8.35
C ARG A 104 13.05 -2.15 9.79
N LEU A 105 12.11 -1.23 10.05
CA LEU A 105 11.89 -0.63 11.37
C LEU A 105 10.47 -0.83 11.93
N ALA A 106 9.56 -1.44 11.15
CA ALA A 106 8.22 -1.84 11.57
C ALA A 106 8.22 -3.22 12.24
#